data_AF-A0A9E5G931-F1
#
_entry.id   AF-A0A9E5G931-F1
#
_cell.length_a   1.000
_cell.length_b   1.000
_cell.length_c   1.000
_cell.angle_alpha   90.00
_cell.angle_beta   90.00
_cell.angle_gamma   90.00
#
_symmetry.space_group_name_H-M   'P 1'
#
loop_
_entity.id
_entity.type
_entity.pdbx_description
1 polymer ?
#
loop_
_entity_poly.entity_id
_entity_poly.type
_entity_poly.pdbx_seq_one_letter_code
_entity_poly.pdbx_strand_id
1 'polypeptide(L)'
;MSSNVMVLEQARFGYGFITDPYLPEGCDEYYLRNQQNTKDKSRYRHLTEQEIGVLVENLNNSPCWNDVLVTDPFDPVLVKNSEFYGLVRLGKISKQVITYHDFSVPVGIANSRIVSCDIGDNCAILDCSYLSHYIIDDQVILYRLGEMQTTNHAKFGSGVLKEGEDPEVLVTMDIMNEAGGRAIRPFDGIIPADAYLWGTYRDDEALMHVFEALTDKTMDRRRGYYGVVGKQSVIKSCDTIKDVYFGPGSYVKGANKLKNLMLRSSIEQPVQIGEGVELVNGIIGAGSRVFYGCKAIRFIMGDNCNLKYGARLIHSFLGDNSTVSCCELLSNLIFGGHEQHHNNSFLIASLIKGQSNMAAGANIGSNHNSRGNDGEMVAGRGFWPALSSTLKYDCKFASYVLIAKGNYPNELNIPLPFSLLSSD
;
A
#
# COMPACT_ATOMS: atom_id res chain seq x y z
N MET A 1 -1.80 23.94 -3.94
CA MET A 1 -3.05 23.92 -4.74
C MET A 1 -4.12 24.70 -3.97
N SER A 2 -4.98 25.45 -4.66
CA SER A 2 -6.13 26.10 -4.04
C SER A 2 -7.05 25.06 -3.39
N SER A 3 -7.36 25.22 -2.10
CA SER A 3 -8.30 24.34 -1.36
C SER A 3 -9.77 24.59 -1.70
N ASN A 4 -10.05 25.44 -2.69
CA ASN A 4 -11.41 25.80 -3.09
C ASN A 4 -11.93 24.86 -4.18
N VAL A 5 -13.24 24.62 -4.17
CA VAL A 5 -13.95 23.97 -5.29
C VAL A 5 -13.81 24.85 -6.53
N MET A 6 -13.30 24.28 -7.62
CA MET A 6 -13.15 24.98 -8.90
C MET A 6 -14.17 24.47 -9.91
N VAL A 7 -14.75 25.37 -10.70
CA VAL A 7 -15.63 25.01 -11.82
C VAL A 7 -14.77 24.87 -13.06
N LEU A 8 -14.84 23.70 -13.71
CA LEU A 8 -14.19 23.42 -14.97
C LEU A 8 -15.25 23.21 -16.06
N GLU A 9 -14.91 23.51 -17.30
CA GLU A 9 -15.76 23.15 -18.44
C GLU A 9 -15.92 21.64 -18.53
N GLN A 10 -17.13 21.17 -18.87
CA GLN A 10 -17.45 19.74 -18.96
C GLN A 10 -16.49 18.99 -19.91
N ALA A 11 -16.06 19.64 -21.00
CA ALA A 11 -15.13 19.07 -21.98
C ALA A 11 -13.74 18.76 -21.38
N ARG A 12 -13.38 19.30 -20.22
CA ARG A 12 -12.11 19.03 -19.53
C ARG A 12 -12.18 17.83 -18.57
N PHE A 13 -13.36 17.29 -18.28
CA PHE A 13 -13.47 16.18 -17.35
C PHE A 13 -12.79 14.92 -17.92
N GLY A 14 -11.74 14.46 -17.25
CA GLY A 14 -10.91 13.33 -17.69
C GLY A 14 -9.64 13.69 -18.46
N TYR A 15 -9.37 14.98 -18.69
CA TYR A 15 -8.16 15.50 -19.35
C TYR A 15 -7.37 16.43 -18.44
N GLY A 16 -6.12 16.73 -18.81
CA GLY A 16 -5.24 17.62 -18.06
C GLY A 16 -4.70 16.99 -16.77
N PHE A 17 -4.48 15.67 -16.77
CA PHE A 17 -3.89 14.95 -15.65
C PHE A 17 -2.48 15.47 -15.32
N ILE A 18 -1.69 15.79 -16.35
CA ILE A 18 -0.42 16.49 -16.23
C ILE A 18 -0.66 17.92 -16.73
N THR A 19 -0.38 18.90 -15.89
CA THR A 19 -0.51 20.33 -16.21
C THR A 19 0.87 20.99 -16.26
N ASP A 20 0.97 22.10 -16.98
CA ASP A 20 2.16 22.95 -16.98
C ASP A 20 2.51 23.37 -15.54
N PRO A 21 3.81 23.42 -15.17
CA PRO A 21 5.00 23.25 -16.02
C PRO A 21 5.52 21.79 -16.11
N TYR A 22 4.74 20.80 -15.67
CA TYR A 22 5.23 19.41 -15.53
C TYR A 22 5.06 18.55 -16.80
N LEU A 23 4.46 19.11 -17.85
CA LEU A 23 4.32 18.46 -19.15
C LEU A 23 5.53 18.84 -20.03
N PRO A 24 6.37 17.88 -20.47
CA PRO A 24 7.51 18.20 -21.33
C PRO A 24 7.09 18.73 -22.71
N GLU A 25 7.93 19.56 -23.31
CA GLU A 25 7.69 20.10 -24.65
C GLU A 25 7.58 18.96 -25.69
N GLY A 26 6.54 19.03 -26.53
CA GLY A 26 6.26 18.03 -27.56
C GLY A 26 5.58 16.75 -27.08
N CYS A 27 5.32 16.61 -25.77
CA CYS A 27 4.57 15.48 -25.21
C CYS A 27 3.11 15.85 -24.93
N ASP A 28 2.22 14.85 -25.03
CA ASP A 28 0.86 14.93 -24.49
C ASP A 28 0.81 14.42 -23.04
N GLU A 29 -0.31 14.61 -22.35
CA GLU A 29 -0.48 14.15 -20.96
C GLU A 29 -0.38 12.63 -20.78
N TYR A 30 -0.42 11.85 -21.87
CA TYR A 30 -0.42 10.39 -21.85
C TYR A 30 0.97 9.79 -22.06
N TYR A 31 2.03 10.59 -22.23
CA TYR A 31 3.37 10.08 -22.56
C TYR A 31 3.91 9.06 -21.54
N LEU A 32 3.75 9.30 -20.23
CA LEU A 32 4.17 8.35 -19.17
C LEU A 32 3.24 7.15 -19.09
N ARG A 33 1.92 7.36 -19.16
CA ARG A 33 0.93 6.27 -19.26
C ARG A 33 1.29 5.31 -20.39
N ASN A 34 1.72 5.85 -21.53
CA ASN A 34 2.13 5.12 -22.72
C ASN A 34 3.47 4.41 -22.57
N GLN A 35 4.34 4.84 -21.67
CA GLN A 35 5.57 4.13 -21.29
C GLN A 35 5.27 3.02 -20.27
N GLN A 36 4.34 3.26 -19.35
CA GLN A 36 3.91 2.28 -18.33
C GLN A 36 3.15 1.10 -18.94
N ASN A 37 2.21 1.37 -19.86
CA ASN A 37 1.47 0.32 -20.52
C ASN A 37 2.32 -0.30 -21.65
N THR A 38 2.87 -1.48 -21.40
CA THR A 38 3.75 -2.20 -22.34
C THR A 38 3.01 -2.93 -23.45
N LYS A 39 1.68 -2.93 -23.43
CA LYS A 39 0.87 -3.54 -24.49
C LYS A 39 1.03 -2.74 -25.78
N ASP A 40 1.26 -3.46 -26.88
CA ASP A 40 1.41 -2.87 -28.21
C ASP A 40 0.22 -1.96 -28.53
N LYS A 41 0.47 -0.67 -28.74
CA LYS A 41 -0.56 0.33 -29.05
C LYS A 41 -1.26 0.06 -30.39
N SER A 42 -0.61 -0.61 -31.33
CA SER A 42 -1.19 -0.90 -32.65
C SER A 42 -2.43 -1.80 -32.58
N ARG A 43 -2.64 -2.48 -31.44
CA ARG A 43 -3.81 -3.34 -31.21
C ARG A 43 -5.11 -2.58 -31.07
N TYR A 44 -5.04 -1.30 -30.71
CA TYR A 44 -6.22 -0.48 -30.43
C TYR A 44 -6.76 0.11 -31.71
N ARG A 45 -8.07 -0.05 -31.92
CA ARG A 45 -8.82 0.58 -33.00
C ARG A 45 -9.92 1.48 -32.43
N HIS A 46 -10.40 2.39 -33.27
CA HIS A 46 -11.62 3.13 -32.96
C HIS A 46 -12.83 2.20 -32.98
N LEU A 47 -13.86 2.59 -32.22
CA LEU A 47 -15.18 1.99 -32.31
C LEU A 47 -15.78 2.25 -33.69
N THR A 48 -16.49 1.26 -34.23
CA THR A 48 -17.34 1.40 -35.41
C THR A 48 -18.66 2.08 -35.05
N GLU A 49 -19.34 2.66 -36.04
CA GLU A 49 -20.66 3.28 -35.84
C GLU A 49 -21.69 2.29 -35.27
N GLN A 50 -21.63 1.02 -35.68
CA GLN A 50 -22.50 -0.05 -35.17
C GLN A 50 -22.23 -0.33 -33.69
N GLU A 51 -20.96 -0.42 -33.29
CA GLU A 51 -20.58 -0.62 -31.89
C GLU A 51 -21.01 0.57 -31.02
N ILE A 52 -20.83 1.80 -31.50
CA ILE A 52 -21.30 3.01 -30.81
C ILE A 52 -22.82 2.98 -30.63
N GLY A 53 -23.57 2.60 -31.67
CA GLY A 53 -25.03 2.44 -31.59
C GLY A 53 -25.46 1.50 -30.47
N VAL A 54 -24.84 0.32 -30.38
CA VAL A 54 -25.12 -0.67 -29.31
C VAL A 54 -24.73 -0.13 -27.93
N LEU A 55 -23.60 0.58 -27.81
CA LEU A 55 -23.17 1.19 -26.55
C LEU A 55 -24.19 2.23 -26.06
N VAL A 56 -24.67 3.10 -26.96
CA VAL A 56 -25.68 4.12 -26.63
C VAL A 56 -27.02 3.47 -26.25
N GLU A 57 -27.48 2.44 -26.99
CA GLU A 57 -28.69 1.67 -26.65
C GLU A 57 -28.58 1.00 -25.28
N ASN A 58 -27.38 0.55 -24.90
CA ASN A 58 -27.06 0.00 -23.58
C ASN A 58 -26.89 1.07 -22.49
N LEU A 59 -27.31 2.32 -22.74
CA LEU A 59 -27.25 3.45 -21.81
C LEU A 59 -25.82 3.88 -21.45
N ASN A 60 -24.83 3.61 -22.31
CA ASN A 60 -23.49 4.15 -22.13
C ASN A 60 -23.38 5.56 -22.71
N ASN A 61 -22.49 6.36 -22.12
CA ASN A 61 -22.25 7.73 -22.55
C ASN A 61 -20.75 8.04 -22.63
N SER A 62 -20.37 8.84 -23.63
CA SER A 62 -19.06 9.46 -23.76
C SER A 62 -19.20 10.81 -24.45
N PRO A 63 -18.55 11.88 -23.97
CA PRO A 63 -18.50 13.16 -24.69
C PRO A 63 -17.69 13.07 -25.99
N CYS A 64 -16.82 12.06 -26.13
CA CYS A 64 -15.99 11.84 -27.32
C CYS A 64 -15.73 10.34 -27.52
N TRP A 65 -16.47 9.69 -28.41
CA TRP A 65 -16.25 8.26 -28.71
C TRP A 65 -14.91 7.97 -29.39
N ASN A 66 -14.27 8.97 -30.01
CA ASN A 66 -12.94 8.81 -30.60
C ASN A 66 -11.85 8.52 -29.55
N ASP A 67 -12.08 8.94 -28.30
CA ASP A 67 -11.18 8.68 -27.18
C ASP A 67 -11.45 7.34 -26.49
N VAL A 68 -12.45 6.59 -26.94
CA VAL A 68 -12.70 5.21 -26.51
C VAL A 68 -12.17 4.25 -27.56
N LEU A 69 -11.06 3.59 -27.24
CA LEU A 69 -10.41 2.64 -28.14
C LEU A 69 -10.61 1.21 -27.65
N VAL A 70 -10.73 0.28 -28.58
CA VAL A 70 -11.02 -1.13 -28.29
C VAL A 70 -10.06 -2.07 -29.02
N THR A 71 -9.97 -3.32 -28.56
CA THR A 71 -9.22 -4.39 -29.25
C THR A 71 -10.12 -5.56 -29.59
N ASP A 72 -9.84 -6.24 -30.70
CA ASP A 72 -10.66 -7.38 -31.14
C ASP A 72 -10.36 -8.69 -30.39
N PRO A 73 -11.39 -9.53 -30.18
CA PRO A 73 -12.80 -9.25 -30.38
C PRO A 73 -13.37 -8.32 -29.29
N PHE A 74 -14.28 -7.44 -29.69
CA PHE A 74 -15.01 -6.54 -28.81
C PHE A 74 -16.53 -6.76 -28.96
N ASP A 75 -17.18 -7.21 -27.89
CA ASP A 75 -18.63 -7.36 -27.82
C ASP A 75 -19.27 -6.20 -27.03
N PRO A 76 -19.83 -5.17 -27.72
CA PRO A 76 -20.40 -3.99 -27.06
C PRO A 76 -21.65 -4.30 -26.22
N VAL A 77 -22.27 -5.48 -26.37
CA VAL A 77 -23.44 -5.89 -25.57
C VAL A 77 -23.07 -6.11 -24.09
N LEU A 78 -21.79 -6.32 -23.81
CA LEU A 78 -21.26 -6.55 -22.46
C LEU A 78 -20.87 -5.26 -21.72
N VAL A 79 -21.08 -4.11 -22.35
CA VAL A 79 -20.81 -2.79 -21.77
C VAL A 79 -22.15 -2.07 -21.60
N LYS A 80 -22.54 -1.75 -20.36
CA LYS A 80 -23.88 -1.25 -20.03
C LYS A 80 -23.86 -0.14 -18.99
N ASN A 81 -24.75 0.85 -19.16
CA ASN A 81 -25.02 1.90 -18.18
C ASN A 81 -23.72 2.50 -17.57
N SER A 82 -22.75 2.80 -18.42
CA SER A 82 -21.42 3.24 -18.01
C SER A 82 -21.01 4.53 -18.71
N GLU A 83 -20.16 5.31 -18.06
CA GLU A 83 -19.70 6.60 -18.57
C GLU A 83 -18.19 6.55 -18.81
N PHE A 84 -17.75 7.07 -19.97
CA PHE A 84 -16.36 7.10 -20.37
C PHE A 84 -15.90 8.55 -20.58
N TYR A 85 -14.76 8.91 -19.98
CA TYR A 85 -14.18 10.25 -20.07
C TYR A 85 -12.67 10.20 -20.23
N GLY A 86 -12.11 11.15 -20.99
CA GLY A 86 -10.71 11.10 -21.37
C GLY A 86 -10.40 9.92 -22.30
N LEU A 87 -9.12 9.67 -22.54
CA LEU A 87 -8.67 8.52 -23.33
C LEU A 87 -8.90 7.22 -22.54
N VAL A 88 -9.84 6.38 -22.96
CA VAL A 88 -10.13 5.06 -22.39
C VAL A 88 -9.76 3.97 -23.40
N ARG A 89 -8.99 2.98 -22.96
CA ARG A 89 -8.56 1.86 -23.81
C ARG A 89 -9.07 0.55 -23.23
N LEU A 90 -9.91 -0.15 -23.98
CA LEU A 90 -10.52 -1.42 -23.59
C LEU A 90 -9.87 -2.56 -24.37
N GLY A 91 -9.43 -3.59 -23.65
CA GLY A 91 -8.95 -4.84 -24.21
C GLY A 91 -10.08 -5.68 -24.80
N LYS A 92 -9.77 -6.95 -25.06
CA LYS A 92 -10.73 -7.92 -25.58
C LYS A 92 -11.92 -8.05 -24.62
N ILE A 93 -13.14 -7.95 -25.13
CA ILE A 93 -14.37 -8.20 -24.37
C ILE A 93 -15.19 -9.24 -25.11
N SER A 94 -15.42 -10.39 -24.46
CA SER A 94 -16.15 -11.51 -25.05
C SER A 94 -17.00 -12.22 -24.01
N LYS A 95 -18.10 -12.85 -24.44
CA LYS A 95 -19.09 -13.51 -23.57
C LYS A 95 -18.45 -14.66 -22.81
N GLN A 96 -18.02 -14.38 -21.59
CA GLN A 96 -17.38 -15.32 -20.67
C GLN A 96 -17.77 -14.96 -19.24
N VAL A 97 -17.57 -15.91 -18.33
CA VAL A 97 -17.67 -15.70 -16.89
C VAL A 97 -16.26 -15.83 -16.33
N ILE A 98 -15.88 -14.88 -15.48
CA ILE A 98 -14.65 -14.95 -14.71
C ILE A 98 -14.99 -15.31 -13.26
N THR A 99 -14.20 -16.21 -12.68
CA THR A 99 -14.45 -16.79 -11.37
C THR A 99 -13.20 -16.73 -10.52
N TYR A 100 -13.37 -16.35 -9.26
CA TYR A 100 -12.36 -16.47 -8.22
C TYR A 100 -12.98 -17.16 -7.00
N HIS A 101 -12.55 -18.39 -6.73
CA HIS A 101 -13.22 -19.31 -5.80
C HIS A 101 -14.72 -19.41 -6.11
N ASP A 102 -15.60 -19.18 -5.13
CA ASP A 102 -17.05 -19.26 -5.30
C ASP A 102 -17.68 -17.95 -5.85
N PHE A 103 -16.87 -16.93 -6.15
CA PHE A 103 -17.34 -15.66 -6.68
C PHE A 103 -17.20 -15.63 -8.19
N SER A 104 -18.32 -15.62 -8.91
CA SER A 104 -18.37 -15.61 -10.38
C SER A 104 -19.15 -14.40 -10.88
N VAL A 105 -18.61 -13.72 -11.89
CA VAL A 105 -19.23 -12.56 -12.53
C VAL A 105 -19.02 -12.60 -14.05
N PRO A 106 -19.97 -12.07 -14.84
CA PRO A 106 -19.75 -11.94 -16.27
C PRO A 106 -18.61 -10.95 -16.57
N VAL A 107 -17.83 -11.26 -17.59
CA VAL A 107 -16.90 -10.31 -18.21
C VAL A 107 -17.69 -9.15 -18.82
N GLY A 108 -17.19 -7.92 -18.66
CA GLY A 108 -17.83 -6.72 -19.16
C GLY A 108 -17.68 -5.51 -18.24
N ILE A 109 -18.33 -4.41 -18.60
CA ILE A 109 -18.34 -3.17 -17.84
C ILE A 109 -19.80 -2.79 -17.58
N ALA A 110 -20.17 -2.59 -16.32
CA ALA A 110 -21.55 -2.24 -15.97
C ALA A 110 -21.61 -1.22 -14.84
N ASN A 111 -22.56 -0.27 -14.92
CA ASN A 111 -22.86 0.69 -13.84
C ASN A 111 -21.60 1.41 -13.33
N SER A 112 -20.70 1.80 -14.24
CA SER A 112 -19.37 2.28 -13.85
C SER A 112 -18.99 3.58 -14.55
N ARG A 113 -18.29 4.45 -13.84
CA ARG A 113 -17.68 5.66 -14.41
C ARG A 113 -16.18 5.45 -14.58
N ILE A 114 -15.71 5.50 -15.81
CA ILE A 114 -14.32 5.24 -16.20
C ILE A 114 -13.70 6.53 -16.74
N VAL A 115 -12.61 6.98 -16.12
CA VAL A 115 -11.94 8.23 -16.45
C VAL A 115 -10.48 7.98 -16.75
N SER A 116 -10.08 8.12 -18.01
CA SER A 116 -8.69 7.97 -18.45
C SER A 116 -8.03 6.69 -17.94
N CYS A 117 -8.56 5.53 -18.32
CA CYS A 117 -8.06 4.21 -17.87
C CYS A 117 -7.66 3.30 -19.04
N ASP A 118 -6.77 2.35 -18.76
CA ASP A 118 -6.54 1.17 -19.60
C ASP A 118 -7.16 -0.03 -18.89
N ILE A 119 -7.97 -0.81 -19.60
CA ILE A 119 -8.60 -2.03 -19.09
C ILE A 119 -8.16 -3.18 -19.98
N GLY A 120 -7.54 -4.20 -19.39
CA GLY A 120 -7.05 -5.37 -20.08
C GLY A 120 -8.16 -6.32 -20.57
N ASP A 121 -7.72 -7.44 -21.12
CA ASP A 121 -8.57 -8.43 -21.74
C ASP A 121 -9.44 -9.15 -20.70
N ASN A 122 -10.72 -9.28 -21.04
CA ASN A 122 -11.72 -10.04 -20.31
C ASN A 122 -11.81 -9.68 -18.81
N CYS A 123 -11.73 -8.38 -18.51
CA CYS A 123 -11.98 -7.88 -17.15
C CYS A 123 -13.48 -7.80 -16.85
N ALA A 124 -13.82 -7.84 -15.56
CA ALA A 124 -15.15 -7.54 -15.04
C ALA A 124 -15.09 -6.27 -14.18
N ILE A 125 -15.64 -5.17 -14.69
CA ILE A 125 -15.67 -3.86 -14.02
C ILE A 125 -17.13 -3.49 -13.75
N LEU A 126 -17.65 -3.85 -12.58
CA LEU A 126 -19.08 -3.73 -12.30
C LEU A 126 -19.31 -2.92 -11.02
N ASP A 127 -20.27 -1.99 -11.09
CA ASP A 127 -20.68 -1.13 -9.97
C ASP A 127 -19.51 -0.31 -9.39
N CYS A 128 -18.63 0.22 -10.25
CA CYS A 128 -17.51 1.07 -9.85
C CYS A 128 -17.89 2.54 -10.02
N SER A 129 -18.27 3.20 -8.91
CA SER A 129 -18.86 4.54 -8.94
C SER A 129 -17.91 5.62 -9.46
N TYR A 130 -16.60 5.44 -9.26
CA TYR A 130 -15.57 6.31 -9.80
C TYR A 130 -14.24 5.57 -9.96
N LEU A 131 -13.80 5.32 -11.19
CA LEU A 131 -12.52 4.69 -11.51
C LEU A 131 -11.70 5.62 -12.41
N SER A 132 -10.54 6.08 -11.94
CA SER A 132 -9.73 7.05 -12.69
C SER A 132 -8.21 6.81 -12.65
N HIS A 133 -7.55 6.99 -13.80
CA HIS A 133 -6.10 6.96 -13.97
C HIS A 133 -5.46 5.65 -13.48
N TYR A 134 -6.04 4.52 -13.90
CA TYR A 134 -5.50 3.18 -13.67
C TYR A 134 -5.19 2.46 -14.97
N ILE A 135 -4.12 1.66 -14.93
CA ILE A 135 -3.79 0.62 -15.90
C ILE A 135 -4.18 -0.71 -15.25
N ILE A 136 -5.25 -1.31 -15.74
CA ILE A 136 -5.80 -2.57 -15.27
C ILE A 136 -5.39 -3.64 -16.27
N ASP A 137 -4.74 -4.68 -15.77
CA ASP A 137 -4.24 -5.78 -16.59
C ASP A 137 -5.32 -6.85 -16.81
N ASP A 138 -4.97 -7.95 -17.47
CA ASP A 138 -5.94 -8.94 -17.94
C ASP A 138 -6.61 -9.71 -16.81
N GLN A 139 -7.87 -10.10 -17.04
CA GLN A 139 -8.64 -10.98 -16.16
C GLN A 139 -8.80 -10.43 -14.74
N VAL A 140 -8.91 -9.12 -14.60
CA VAL A 140 -9.14 -8.45 -13.30
C VAL A 140 -10.63 -8.34 -13.01
N ILE A 141 -10.99 -8.50 -11.73
CA ILE A 141 -12.34 -8.26 -11.22
C ILE A 141 -12.32 -7.02 -10.32
N LEU A 142 -12.98 -5.95 -10.77
CA LEU A 142 -13.31 -4.78 -9.95
C LEU A 142 -14.82 -4.76 -9.71
N TYR A 143 -15.26 -4.84 -8.45
CA TYR A 143 -16.67 -5.03 -8.14
C TYR A 143 -17.16 -4.22 -6.94
N ARG A 144 -18.15 -3.34 -7.12
CA ARG A 144 -18.69 -2.48 -6.05
C ARG A 144 -17.61 -1.65 -5.36
N LEU A 145 -17.04 -0.70 -6.10
CA LEU A 145 -16.03 0.23 -5.60
C LEU A 145 -16.63 1.63 -5.48
N GLY A 146 -16.49 2.26 -4.32
CA GLY A 146 -16.94 3.64 -4.09
C GLY A 146 -16.08 4.65 -4.86
N GLU A 147 -14.78 4.63 -4.61
CA GLU A 147 -13.81 5.47 -5.31
C GLU A 147 -12.49 4.71 -5.50
N MET A 148 -11.97 4.71 -6.73
CA MET A 148 -10.65 4.22 -7.08
C MET A 148 -9.96 5.21 -8.00
N GLN A 149 -9.02 6.00 -7.46
CA GLN A 149 -8.35 7.07 -8.21
C GLN A 149 -6.84 7.09 -8.00
N THR A 150 -6.11 7.56 -9.02
CA THR A 150 -4.69 7.88 -8.90
C THR A 150 -4.45 9.34 -9.23
N THR A 151 -3.63 9.99 -8.42
CA THR A 151 -3.18 11.37 -8.60
C THR A 151 -1.90 11.41 -9.43
N ASN A 152 -1.66 12.53 -10.11
CA ASN A 152 -0.44 12.70 -10.92
C ASN A 152 0.86 12.74 -10.09
N HIS A 153 0.77 12.79 -8.77
CA HIS A 153 1.91 12.79 -7.84
C HIS A 153 1.91 11.55 -6.93
N ALA A 154 1.24 10.47 -7.35
CA ALA A 154 1.23 9.20 -6.64
C ALA A 154 2.65 8.64 -6.41
N LYS A 155 2.87 8.11 -5.20
CA LYS A 155 4.16 7.54 -4.75
C LYS A 155 4.07 6.05 -4.38
N PHE A 156 2.85 5.52 -4.32
CA PHE A 156 2.55 4.13 -4.01
C PHE A 156 3.29 3.63 -2.75
N GLY A 157 3.28 4.44 -1.69
CA GLY A 157 3.93 4.11 -0.42
C GLY A 157 5.43 4.42 -0.34
N SER A 158 6.08 4.74 -1.45
CA SER A 158 7.49 5.16 -1.45
C SER A 158 7.66 6.57 -0.87
N GLY A 159 8.69 6.75 -0.06
CA GLY A 159 9.08 8.03 0.51
C GLY A 159 9.92 8.81 -0.47
N VAL A 160 9.36 9.27 -1.58
CA VAL A 160 10.02 10.13 -2.58
C VAL A 160 9.22 11.41 -2.82
N LEU A 161 9.87 12.46 -3.29
CA LEU A 161 9.21 13.69 -3.73
C LEU A 161 9.10 13.72 -5.25
N LYS A 162 7.88 13.97 -5.74
CA LYS A 162 7.65 14.28 -7.14
C LYS A 162 8.08 15.73 -7.42
N GLU A 163 8.39 16.01 -8.67
CA GLU A 163 8.85 17.34 -9.11
C GLU A 163 7.87 18.44 -8.67
N GLY A 164 8.39 19.52 -8.07
CA GLY A 164 7.59 20.65 -7.59
C GLY A 164 6.63 20.36 -6.44
N GLU A 165 6.76 19.21 -5.76
CA GLU A 165 6.07 18.99 -4.48
C GLU A 165 6.79 19.72 -3.34
N ASP A 166 6.01 20.10 -2.34
CA ASP A 166 6.53 20.64 -1.08
C ASP A 166 7.29 19.54 -0.31
N PRO A 167 8.49 19.80 0.22
CA PRO A 167 9.19 18.85 1.08
C PRO A 167 8.36 18.30 2.24
N GLU A 168 7.38 19.05 2.76
CA GLU A 168 6.49 18.60 3.85
C GLU A 168 5.64 17.37 3.50
N VAL A 169 5.38 17.13 2.21
CA VAL A 169 4.62 15.94 1.78
C VAL A 169 5.48 14.69 1.62
N LEU A 170 6.77 14.76 2.01
CA LEU A 170 7.65 13.61 2.05
C LEU A 170 7.15 12.61 3.10
N VAL A 171 6.94 11.37 2.67
CA VAL A 171 6.54 10.28 3.57
C VAL A 171 7.80 9.69 4.19
N THR A 172 7.84 9.70 5.52
CA THR A 172 8.88 9.08 6.35
C THR A 172 8.26 8.15 7.39
N MET A 173 9.07 7.27 7.98
CA MET A 173 8.71 6.39 9.09
C MET A 173 9.67 6.62 10.25
N ASP A 174 9.12 6.91 11.43
CA ASP A 174 9.88 7.13 12.67
C ASP A 174 10.06 5.81 13.42
N ILE A 175 11.10 5.07 13.08
CA ILE A 175 11.39 3.77 13.69
C ILE A 175 12.21 3.92 14.97
N MET A 176 12.10 2.95 15.88
CA MET A 176 12.82 2.81 17.15
C MET A 176 12.56 3.90 18.21
N ASN A 177 12.43 5.18 17.83
CA ASN A 177 12.11 6.27 18.74
C ASN A 177 10.76 6.90 18.39
N GLU A 178 9.81 6.89 19.32
CA GLU A 178 8.48 7.51 19.15
C GLU A 178 8.52 9.04 19.09
N ALA A 179 9.58 9.66 19.61
CA ALA A 179 9.79 11.10 19.54
C ALA A 179 10.51 11.55 18.23
N GLY A 180 10.86 10.61 17.35
CA GLY A 180 11.51 10.88 16.06
C GLY A 180 13.04 10.86 16.10
N GLY A 181 13.68 11.59 15.20
CA GLY A 181 15.16 11.64 15.06
C GLY A 181 15.80 10.45 14.34
N ARG A 182 15.06 9.35 14.16
CA ARG A 182 15.49 8.13 13.45
C ARG A 182 14.64 7.83 12.20
N ALA A 183 14.09 8.89 11.61
CA ALA A 183 13.23 8.77 10.45
C ALA A 183 13.97 8.13 9.26
N ILE A 184 13.31 7.18 8.61
CA ILE A 184 13.75 6.55 7.36
C ILE A 184 12.71 6.79 6.26
N ARG A 185 13.13 6.65 5.00
CA ARG A 185 12.21 6.77 3.84
C ARG A 185 11.88 5.36 3.33
N PRO A 186 10.60 4.97 3.25
CA PRO A 186 10.22 3.68 2.69
C PRO A 186 10.49 3.62 1.18
N PHE A 187 10.92 2.47 0.66
CA PHE A 187 11.04 2.23 -0.78
C PHE A 187 10.84 0.76 -1.08
N ASP A 188 10.47 0.42 -2.33
CA ASP A 188 10.31 -0.97 -2.74
C ASP A 188 11.65 -1.72 -2.65
N GLY A 189 11.67 -2.81 -1.90
CA GLY A 189 12.85 -3.65 -1.70
C GLY A 189 13.68 -3.32 -0.45
N ILE A 190 13.29 -2.32 0.35
CA ILE A 190 13.94 -2.05 1.63
C ILE A 190 13.86 -3.27 2.57
N ILE A 191 14.98 -3.64 3.19
CA ILE A 191 15.03 -4.73 4.18
C ILE A 191 15.31 -4.21 5.60
N PRO A 192 15.06 -5.00 6.66
CA PRO A 192 15.34 -4.58 8.04
C PRO A 192 16.78 -4.14 8.28
N ALA A 193 17.75 -4.69 7.54
CA ALA A 193 19.14 -4.29 7.63
C ALA A 193 19.37 -2.85 7.13
N ASP A 194 18.77 -2.46 6.00
CA ASP A 194 18.84 -1.08 5.49
C ASP A 194 18.23 -0.11 6.49
N ALA A 195 17.02 -0.44 6.98
CA ALA A 195 16.33 0.34 8.00
C ALA A 195 17.13 0.47 9.29
N TYR A 196 17.82 -0.59 9.73
CA TYR A 196 18.70 -0.57 10.89
C TYR A 196 19.88 0.37 10.67
N LEU A 197 20.59 0.23 9.55
CA LEU A 197 21.73 1.10 9.24
C LEU A 197 21.30 2.58 9.18
N TRP A 198 20.18 2.86 8.52
CA TRP A 198 19.68 4.22 8.33
C TRP A 198 19.12 4.83 9.63
N GLY A 199 18.43 4.03 10.45
CA GLY A 199 17.86 4.51 11.72
C GLY A 199 18.89 4.63 12.85
N THR A 200 19.97 3.85 12.84
CA THR A 200 20.93 3.77 13.95
C THR A 200 22.14 4.70 13.78
N TYR A 201 22.77 4.75 12.60
CA TYR A 201 24.03 5.49 12.40
C TYR A 201 23.77 6.93 11.94
N ARG A 202 22.94 7.68 12.68
CA ARG A 202 22.47 9.02 12.30
C ARG A 202 23.57 10.07 12.21
N ASP A 203 24.66 9.89 12.95
CA ASP A 203 25.80 10.82 12.96
C ASP A 203 26.68 10.69 11.69
N ASP A 204 26.49 9.63 10.89
CA ASP A 204 27.20 9.47 9.62
C ASP A 204 26.42 10.18 8.49
N GLU A 205 26.65 11.48 8.36
CA GLU A 205 26.00 12.33 7.34
C GLU A 205 26.22 11.79 5.91
N ALA A 206 27.41 11.29 5.60
CA ALA A 206 27.71 10.75 4.28
C ALA A 206 26.84 9.53 3.97
N LEU A 207 26.66 8.63 4.93
CA LEU A 207 25.76 7.48 4.81
C LEU A 207 24.30 7.92 4.65
N MET A 208 23.83 8.92 5.42
CA MET A 208 22.45 9.42 5.31
C MET A 208 22.15 9.97 3.92
N HIS A 209 23.07 10.78 3.37
CA HIS A 209 22.95 11.33 2.01
C HIS A 209 22.93 10.23 0.94
N VAL A 210 23.73 9.16 1.12
CA VAL A 210 23.72 8.01 0.20
C VAL A 210 22.37 7.28 0.25
N PHE A 211 21.79 7.05 1.43
CA PHE A 211 20.47 6.43 1.53
C PHE A 211 19.39 7.27 0.83
N GLU A 212 19.38 8.59 1.06
CA GLU A 212 18.44 9.50 0.39
C GLU A 212 18.58 9.46 -1.13
N ALA A 213 19.82 9.50 -1.63
CA ALA A 213 20.10 9.45 -3.07
C ALA A 213 19.75 8.09 -3.70
N LEU A 214 19.90 6.99 -2.96
CA LEU A 214 19.49 5.66 -3.42
C LEU A 214 17.96 5.56 -3.46
N THR A 215 17.27 6.02 -2.41
CA THR A 215 15.80 6.07 -2.39
C THR A 215 15.23 6.96 -3.48
N ASP A 216 15.86 8.10 -3.78
CA ASP A 216 15.43 8.97 -4.88
C ASP A 216 15.51 8.30 -6.27
N LYS A 217 16.32 7.24 -6.41
CA LYS A 217 16.46 6.47 -7.66
C LYS A 217 15.49 5.29 -7.76
N THR A 218 14.77 4.93 -6.70
CA THR A 218 13.86 3.78 -6.73
C THR A 218 12.57 4.08 -7.49
N MET A 219 12.26 5.36 -7.72
CA MET A 219 11.07 5.77 -8.44
C MET A 219 11.36 7.01 -9.27
N ASP A 220 10.76 7.07 -10.47
CA ASP A 220 10.80 8.28 -11.30
C ASP A 220 10.09 9.45 -10.58
N ARG A 221 10.70 10.63 -10.61
CA ARG A 221 10.20 11.83 -9.90
C ARG A 221 9.21 12.64 -10.72
N ARG A 222 9.07 12.36 -12.01
CA ARG A 222 8.09 13.00 -12.89
C ARG A 222 6.66 12.68 -12.44
N ARG A 223 5.76 13.63 -12.74
CA ARG A 223 4.33 13.52 -12.47
C ARG A 223 3.59 12.89 -13.64
N GLY A 224 2.53 12.14 -13.34
CA GLY A 224 1.64 11.56 -14.35
C GLY A 224 1.65 10.04 -14.46
N TYR A 225 2.25 9.34 -13.49
CA TYR A 225 2.18 7.89 -13.40
C TYR A 225 0.78 7.43 -12.97
N TYR A 226 0.24 6.44 -13.66
CA TYR A 226 -1.05 5.82 -13.35
C TYR A 226 -0.88 4.74 -12.29
N GLY A 227 -1.97 4.47 -11.56
CA GLY A 227 -2.06 3.30 -10.68
C GLY A 227 -2.12 2.03 -11.51
N VAL A 228 -1.77 0.90 -10.90
CA VAL A 228 -1.72 -0.39 -11.61
C VAL A 228 -2.55 -1.41 -10.84
N VAL A 229 -3.32 -2.20 -11.59
CA VAL A 229 -3.93 -3.44 -11.10
C VAL A 229 -3.40 -4.60 -11.93
N GLY A 230 -2.51 -5.40 -11.35
CA GLY A 230 -1.90 -6.54 -12.03
C GLY A 230 -2.89 -7.65 -12.36
N LYS A 231 -2.52 -8.49 -13.32
CA LYS A 231 -3.38 -9.56 -13.85
C LYS A 231 -3.98 -10.44 -12.76
N GLN A 232 -5.18 -10.95 -13.02
CA GLN A 232 -5.89 -11.89 -12.15
C GLN A 232 -6.12 -11.39 -10.71
N SER A 233 -6.11 -10.07 -10.50
CA SER A 233 -6.44 -9.46 -9.22
C SER A 233 -7.96 -9.32 -9.03
N VAL A 234 -8.39 -9.36 -7.77
CA VAL A 234 -9.80 -9.21 -7.38
C VAL A 234 -9.90 -8.14 -6.30
N ILE A 235 -10.54 -7.02 -6.63
CA ILE A 235 -10.77 -5.91 -5.71
C ILE A 235 -12.28 -5.68 -5.63
N LYS A 236 -12.88 -5.92 -4.47
CA LYS A 236 -14.35 -5.87 -4.34
C LYS A 236 -14.86 -5.28 -3.04
N SER A 237 -16.04 -4.65 -3.12
CA SER A 237 -16.75 -4.09 -1.97
C SER A 237 -15.86 -3.18 -1.13
N CYS A 238 -15.16 -2.24 -1.76
CA CYS A 238 -14.27 -1.30 -1.08
C CYS A 238 -14.78 0.13 -1.22
N ASP A 239 -14.57 0.96 -0.19
CA ASP A 239 -15.08 2.33 -0.19
C ASP A 239 -14.10 3.30 -0.87
N THR A 240 -12.89 3.47 -0.33
CA THR A 240 -11.90 4.43 -0.87
C THR A 240 -10.56 3.78 -1.18
N ILE A 241 -10.12 3.88 -2.44
CA ILE A 241 -8.81 3.45 -2.93
C ILE A 241 -8.15 4.64 -3.64
N LYS A 242 -6.99 5.07 -3.14
CA LYS A 242 -6.28 6.23 -3.67
C LYS A 242 -4.78 6.00 -3.77
N ASP A 243 -4.21 6.17 -4.95
CA ASP A 243 -2.76 6.03 -5.20
C ASP A 243 -2.22 4.66 -4.76
N VAL A 244 -2.84 3.57 -5.23
CA VAL A 244 -2.45 2.20 -4.83
C VAL A 244 -1.91 1.44 -6.03
N TYR A 245 -0.78 0.78 -5.83
CA TYR A 245 -0.23 -0.20 -6.76
C TYR A 245 -0.61 -1.61 -6.29
N PHE A 246 -1.37 -2.34 -7.11
CA PHE A 246 -1.73 -3.73 -6.86
C PHE A 246 -0.91 -4.63 -7.79
N GLY A 247 0.03 -5.40 -7.24
CA GLY A 247 0.71 -6.45 -7.99
C GLY A 247 -0.24 -7.55 -8.48
N PRO A 248 0.19 -8.41 -9.41
CA PRO A 248 -0.62 -9.54 -9.89
C PRO A 248 -1.20 -10.42 -8.77
N GLY A 249 -2.39 -10.96 -8.99
CA GLY A 249 -3.07 -11.84 -8.03
C GLY A 249 -3.50 -11.18 -6.72
N SER A 250 -3.47 -9.84 -6.62
CA SER A 250 -3.89 -9.14 -5.41
C SER A 250 -5.36 -9.45 -5.09
N TYR A 251 -5.66 -9.77 -3.83
CA TYR A 251 -7.04 -9.97 -3.37
C TYR A 251 -7.41 -8.95 -2.30
N VAL A 252 -8.41 -8.12 -2.59
CA VAL A 252 -8.90 -7.10 -1.66
C VAL A 252 -10.42 -7.18 -1.56
N LYS A 253 -10.93 -7.32 -0.35
CA LYS A 253 -12.37 -7.39 -0.07
C LYS A 253 -12.72 -6.56 1.16
N GLY A 254 -13.67 -5.63 1.04
CA GLY A 254 -14.25 -4.97 2.22
C GLY A 254 -13.35 -3.91 2.86
N ALA A 255 -12.33 -3.41 2.15
CA ALA A 255 -11.44 -2.40 2.72
C ALA A 255 -12.15 -1.04 2.78
N ASN A 256 -12.06 -0.37 3.93
CA ASN A 256 -12.66 0.95 4.12
C ASN A 256 -11.79 2.02 3.45
N LYS A 257 -10.47 1.92 3.59
CA LYS A 257 -9.54 2.92 3.05
C LYS A 257 -8.18 2.33 2.73
N LEU A 258 -7.77 2.44 1.47
CA LEU A 258 -6.42 2.13 1.02
C LEU A 258 -5.83 3.39 0.36
N LYS A 259 -4.77 3.95 0.94
CA LYS A 259 -4.17 5.19 0.43
C LYS A 259 -2.65 5.13 0.36
N ASN A 260 -2.09 5.46 -0.81
CA ASN A 260 -0.64 5.55 -1.04
C ASN A 260 0.07 4.25 -0.61
N LEU A 261 -0.23 3.16 -1.32
CA LEU A 261 0.25 1.81 -0.97
C LEU A 261 0.89 1.12 -2.16
N MET A 262 1.84 0.23 -1.86
CA MET A 262 2.32 -0.77 -2.79
C MET A 262 2.08 -2.17 -2.22
N LEU A 263 1.30 -2.97 -2.94
CA LEU A 263 1.12 -4.39 -2.68
C LEU A 263 2.01 -5.16 -3.64
N ARG A 264 3.12 -5.72 -3.13
CA ARG A 264 4.08 -6.53 -3.90
C ARG A 264 3.55 -7.94 -4.13
N SER A 265 2.33 -8.04 -4.62
CA SER A 265 1.64 -9.30 -4.88
C SER A 265 2.16 -9.97 -6.15
N SER A 266 2.23 -11.29 -6.13
CA SER A 266 2.32 -12.12 -7.33
C SER A 266 1.17 -13.14 -7.35
N ILE A 267 0.99 -13.86 -8.46
CA ILE A 267 -0.02 -14.93 -8.54
C ILE A 267 0.31 -16.05 -7.55
N GLU A 268 1.59 -16.35 -7.38
CA GLU A 268 2.10 -17.42 -6.52
C GLU A 268 2.07 -17.03 -5.03
N GLN A 269 2.28 -15.74 -4.73
CA GLN A 269 2.33 -15.20 -3.37
C GLN A 269 1.41 -13.98 -3.27
N PRO A 270 0.09 -14.20 -3.33
CA PRO A 270 -0.86 -13.11 -3.38
C PRO A 270 -0.91 -12.34 -2.06
N VAL A 271 -0.95 -11.02 -2.15
CA VAL A 271 -1.28 -10.16 -1.01
C VAL A 271 -2.79 -10.14 -0.83
N GLN A 272 -3.25 -10.33 0.42
CA GLN A 272 -4.67 -10.36 0.74
C GLN A 272 -5.04 -9.30 1.78
N ILE A 273 -6.05 -8.49 1.46
CA ILE A 273 -6.63 -7.49 2.36
C ILE A 273 -8.13 -7.79 2.55
N GLY A 274 -8.55 -7.93 3.81
CA GLY A 274 -9.92 -8.21 4.19
C GLY A 274 -10.70 -7.01 4.74
N GLU A 275 -11.82 -7.35 5.36
CA GLU A 275 -12.88 -6.41 5.71
C GLU A 275 -12.48 -5.45 6.84
N GLY A 276 -12.95 -4.20 6.73
CA GLY A 276 -12.78 -3.14 7.73
C GLY A 276 -11.37 -2.56 7.81
N VAL A 277 -10.47 -2.96 6.92
CA VAL A 277 -9.05 -2.56 6.95
C VAL A 277 -8.86 -1.12 6.47
N GLU A 278 -7.97 -0.39 7.16
CA GLU A 278 -7.54 0.98 6.83
C GLU A 278 -6.01 1.05 6.76
N LEU A 279 -5.45 1.26 5.56
CA LEU A 279 -4.01 1.31 5.34
C LEU A 279 -3.60 2.60 4.64
N VAL A 280 -2.61 3.29 5.18
CA VAL A 280 -2.14 4.58 4.67
C VAL A 280 -0.61 4.64 4.66
N ASN A 281 0.00 5.00 3.53
CA ASN A 281 1.44 5.19 3.38
C ASN A 281 2.24 3.94 3.76
N GLY A 282 2.27 2.92 2.90
CA GLY A 282 2.99 1.70 3.24
C GLY A 282 3.27 0.74 2.09
N ILE A 283 4.16 -0.20 2.36
CA ILE A 283 4.59 -1.24 1.43
C ILE A 283 4.31 -2.59 2.06
N ILE A 284 3.65 -3.47 1.31
CA ILE A 284 3.23 -4.80 1.76
C ILE A 284 3.93 -5.85 0.91
N GLY A 285 4.75 -6.67 1.56
CA GLY A 285 5.48 -7.78 0.96
C GLY A 285 4.59 -8.91 0.45
N ALA A 286 5.16 -9.74 -0.42
CA ALA A 286 4.47 -10.83 -1.10
C ALA A 286 3.92 -11.86 -0.09
N GLY A 287 2.77 -12.46 -0.39
CA GLY A 287 2.14 -13.48 0.46
C GLY A 287 1.55 -12.95 1.79
N SER A 288 1.65 -11.64 2.05
CA SER A 288 1.15 -11.03 3.28
C SER A 288 -0.37 -10.90 3.33
N ARG A 289 -0.91 -10.93 4.56
CA ARG A 289 -2.35 -10.97 4.84
C ARG A 289 -2.73 -9.94 5.89
N VAL A 290 -3.68 -9.07 5.58
CA VAL A 290 -4.19 -8.03 6.48
C VAL A 290 -5.71 -8.16 6.61
N PHE A 291 -6.24 -8.51 7.77
CA PHE A 291 -7.66 -8.85 7.93
C PHE A 291 -8.28 -8.32 9.22
N TYR A 292 -9.61 -8.29 9.25
CA TYR A 292 -10.40 -8.08 10.47
C TYR A 292 -10.16 -6.71 11.13
N GLY A 293 -10.35 -5.62 10.37
CA GLY A 293 -10.35 -4.27 10.95
C GLY A 293 -8.98 -3.70 11.33
N CYS A 294 -7.89 -4.26 10.81
CA CYS A 294 -6.54 -3.75 11.10
C CYS A 294 -6.32 -2.34 10.56
N LYS A 295 -5.48 -1.59 11.27
CA LYS A 295 -5.08 -0.23 10.87
C LYS A 295 -3.56 -0.14 10.77
N ALA A 296 -3.05 0.40 9.67
CA ALA A 296 -1.62 0.65 9.53
C ALA A 296 -1.34 1.99 8.85
N ILE A 297 -0.38 2.73 9.41
CA ILE A 297 -0.01 4.07 8.97
C ILE A 297 1.51 4.20 8.96
N ARG A 298 2.11 4.59 7.82
CA ARG A 298 3.56 4.76 7.66
C ARG A 298 4.29 3.48 8.07
N PHE A 299 4.15 2.44 7.27
CA PHE A 299 4.56 1.10 7.65
C PHE A 299 5.20 0.32 6.50
N ILE A 300 6.03 -0.65 6.87
CA ILE A 300 6.53 -1.68 5.95
C ILE A 300 6.18 -3.03 6.56
N MET A 301 5.53 -3.88 5.78
CA MET A 301 5.40 -5.31 6.06
C MET A 301 6.29 -6.05 5.09
N GLY A 302 7.18 -6.89 5.61
CA GLY A 302 7.96 -7.84 4.85
C GLY A 302 7.10 -8.92 4.19
N ASP A 303 7.75 -9.93 3.65
CA ASP A 303 7.07 -11.02 2.97
C ASP A 303 6.45 -12.01 3.97
N ASN A 304 5.30 -12.59 3.61
CA ASN A 304 4.56 -13.57 4.39
C ASN A 304 4.16 -13.10 5.81
N CYS A 305 3.92 -11.80 5.97
CA CYS A 305 3.45 -11.23 7.24
C CYS A 305 1.93 -11.37 7.41
N ASN A 306 1.47 -11.42 8.66
CA ASN A 306 0.06 -11.51 9.01
C ASN A 306 -0.30 -10.38 9.99
N LEU A 307 -1.24 -9.51 9.63
CA LEU A 307 -1.81 -8.49 10.51
C LEU A 307 -3.31 -8.76 10.68
N LYS A 308 -3.77 -9.04 11.89
CA LYS A 308 -5.14 -9.54 12.14
C LYS A 308 -5.82 -8.89 13.34
N TYR A 309 -7.14 -9.00 13.38
CA TYR A 309 -7.99 -8.75 14.54
C TYR A 309 -7.76 -7.38 15.20
N GLY A 310 -7.89 -6.31 14.40
CA GLY A 310 -7.79 -4.94 14.89
C GLY A 310 -6.39 -4.47 15.28
N ALA A 311 -5.34 -5.22 14.92
CA ALA A 311 -3.97 -4.80 15.19
C ALA A 311 -3.65 -3.43 14.55
N ARG A 312 -2.82 -2.66 15.25
CA ARG A 312 -2.33 -1.34 14.82
C ARG A 312 -0.83 -1.38 14.55
N LEU A 313 -0.43 -1.04 13.34
CA LEU A 313 0.98 -0.97 12.93
C LEU A 313 1.32 0.45 12.45
N ILE A 314 1.99 1.22 13.29
CA ILE A 314 2.18 2.67 13.11
C ILE A 314 3.67 3.01 13.15
N HIS A 315 4.18 3.73 12.15
CA HIS A 315 5.60 4.12 12.05
C HIS A 315 6.56 2.93 12.25
N SER A 316 6.16 1.74 11.79
CA SER A 316 6.84 0.48 12.16
C SER A 316 7.22 -0.34 10.95
N PHE A 317 8.39 -0.97 11.04
CA PHE A 317 8.87 -1.98 10.11
C PHE A 317 8.64 -3.36 10.73
N LEU A 318 7.80 -4.17 10.09
CA LEU A 318 7.54 -5.56 10.45
C LEU A 318 8.24 -6.49 9.46
N GLY A 319 9.33 -7.12 9.87
CA GLY A 319 10.11 -8.03 9.03
C GLY A 319 9.38 -9.31 8.66
N ASP A 320 9.94 -10.03 7.69
CA ASP A 320 9.33 -11.21 7.07
C ASP A 320 8.84 -12.28 8.05
N ASN A 321 7.83 -13.04 7.65
CA ASN A 321 7.29 -14.18 8.39
C ASN A 321 6.82 -13.82 9.81
N SER A 322 6.30 -12.61 9.99
CA SER A 322 5.84 -12.12 11.29
C SER A 322 4.31 -12.08 11.37
N THR A 323 3.77 -12.40 12.55
CA THR A 323 2.33 -12.36 12.83
C THR A 323 2.03 -11.42 13.99
N VAL A 324 1.11 -10.50 13.75
CA VAL A 324 0.66 -9.49 14.71
C VAL A 324 -0.86 -9.49 14.75
N SER A 325 -1.45 -9.63 15.94
CA SER A 325 -2.89 -9.66 16.17
C SER A 325 -3.28 -8.97 17.49
N CYS A 326 -4.41 -8.28 17.51
CA CYS A 326 -5.04 -7.73 18.72
C CYS A 326 -4.20 -6.76 19.58
N CYS A 327 -3.21 -6.08 18.98
CA CYS A 327 -2.21 -5.30 19.70
C CYS A 327 -1.81 -4.02 18.97
N GLU A 328 -1.00 -3.19 19.63
CA GLU A 328 -0.48 -1.94 19.09
C GLU A 328 1.05 -1.96 19.01
N LEU A 329 1.54 -1.63 17.81
CA LEU A 329 2.95 -1.46 17.48
C LEU A 329 3.16 -0.02 16.98
N LEU A 330 3.96 0.77 17.71
CA LEU A 330 4.30 2.15 17.37
C LEU A 330 5.81 2.38 17.36
N SER A 331 6.35 2.93 16.28
CA SER A 331 7.78 3.28 16.16
C SER A 331 8.73 2.12 16.42
N ASN A 332 8.55 0.99 15.73
CA ASN A 332 9.38 -0.19 15.89
C ASN A 332 10.18 -0.55 14.65
N LEU A 333 11.37 -1.11 14.86
CA LEU A 333 12.11 -1.88 13.86
C LEU A 333 12.17 -3.34 14.30
N ILE A 334 11.39 -4.19 13.64
CA ILE A 334 11.24 -5.60 13.99
C ILE A 334 11.80 -6.44 12.84
N PHE A 335 12.84 -7.22 13.12
CA PHE A 335 13.38 -8.20 12.19
C PHE A 335 12.47 -9.44 12.11
N GLY A 336 12.65 -10.26 11.08
CA GLY A 336 11.72 -11.34 10.75
C GLY A 336 11.52 -12.41 11.83
N GLY A 337 10.38 -13.11 11.74
CA GLY A 337 9.95 -14.14 12.67
C GLY A 337 9.46 -13.58 14.00
N HIS A 338 8.65 -12.53 13.98
CA HIS A 338 8.04 -11.95 15.18
C HIS A 338 6.60 -12.46 15.38
N GLU A 339 6.27 -12.81 16.62
CA GLU A 339 4.95 -13.32 16.99
C GLU A 339 4.33 -12.50 18.13
N GLN A 340 3.16 -11.91 17.87
CA GLN A 340 2.38 -11.15 18.85
C GLN A 340 0.90 -11.32 18.56
N HIS A 341 0.26 -12.38 19.07
CA HIS A 341 -1.06 -12.81 18.60
C HIS A 341 -2.16 -12.88 19.68
N HIS A 342 -1.87 -12.52 20.94
CA HIS A 342 -2.85 -12.49 22.03
C HIS A 342 -3.20 -11.05 22.43
N ASN A 343 -4.43 -10.83 22.92
CA ASN A 343 -4.96 -9.49 23.22
C ASN A 343 -4.06 -8.65 24.15
N ASN A 344 -4.07 -7.34 23.90
CA ASN A 344 -3.66 -6.27 24.83
C ASN A 344 -2.15 -6.14 25.11
N SER A 345 -1.27 -6.48 24.17
CA SER A 345 0.16 -6.13 24.27
C SER A 345 0.47 -4.80 23.59
N PHE A 346 1.45 -4.08 24.15
CA PHE A 346 2.02 -2.85 23.61
C PHE A 346 3.49 -3.06 23.31
N LEU A 347 3.91 -2.68 22.09
CA LEU A 347 5.30 -2.65 21.69
C LEU A 347 5.59 -1.28 21.06
N ILE A 348 6.32 -0.44 21.77
CA ILE A 348 6.53 0.96 21.37
C ILE A 348 8.00 1.31 21.50
N ALA A 349 8.56 2.04 20.53
CA ALA A 349 9.93 2.53 20.56
C ALA A 349 10.99 1.42 20.72
N SER A 350 10.93 0.38 19.88
CA SER A 350 11.81 -0.79 20.02
C SER A 350 12.56 -1.19 18.75
N LEU A 351 13.76 -1.74 18.96
CA LEU A 351 14.52 -2.54 18.02
C LEU A 351 14.50 -4.00 18.47
N ILE A 352 13.86 -4.88 17.69
CA ILE A 352 13.80 -6.32 17.95
C ILE A 352 14.54 -7.07 16.84
N LYS A 353 15.65 -7.73 17.17
CA LYS A 353 16.54 -8.40 16.21
C LYS A 353 16.06 -9.81 15.78
N GLY A 354 14.75 -10.02 15.76
CA GLY A 354 14.08 -11.15 15.11
C GLY A 354 13.85 -12.36 16.00
N GLN A 355 13.12 -13.35 15.47
CA GLN A 355 12.73 -14.57 16.18
C GLN A 355 12.21 -14.28 17.60
N SER A 356 11.21 -13.42 17.70
CA SER A 356 10.76 -12.87 18.99
C SER A 356 9.31 -13.20 19.24
N ASN A 357 8.92 -13.19 20.51
CA ASN A 357 7.54 -13.40 20.91
C ASN A 357 7.13 -12.35 21.95
N MET A 358 5.98 -11.70 21.74
CA MET A 358 5.38 -10.80 22.71
C MET A 358 4.12 -11.44 23.27
N ALA A 359 4.18 -11.84 24.54
CA ALA A 359 3.06 -12.47 25.21
C ALA A 359 1.91 -11.47 25.48
N ALA A 360 0.71 -12.00 25.76
CA ALA A 360 -0.46 -11.19 26.09
C ALA A 360 -0.19 -10.25 27.28
N GLY A 361 -0.68 -9.01 27.19
CA GLY A 361 -0.53 -8.02 28.27
C GLY A 361 0.90 -7.53 28.50
N ALA A 362 1.90 -7.98 27.74
CA ALA A 362 3.24 -7.41 27.82
C ALA A 362 3.16 -5.92 27.45
N ASN A 363 3.64 -5.07 28.36
CA ASN A 363 3.70 -3.64 28.17
C ASN A 363 5.15 -3.23 28.01
N ILE A 364 5.59 -3.20 26.76
CA ILE A 364 6.96 -2.91 26.36
C ILE A 364 6.90 -1.64 25.52
N GLY A 365 6.45 -0.59 26.16
CA GLY A 365 6.18 0.66 25.51
C GLY A 365 5.72 1.73 26.48
N SER A 366 5.62 2.95 25.95
CA SER A 366 5.43 4.21 26.66
C SER A 366 6.69 4.66 27.40
N ASN A 367 7.52 5.43 26.68
CA ASN A 367 8.64 6.18 27.24
C ASN A 367 8.16 7.46 27.97
N HIS A 368 6.84 7.65 28.14
CA HIS A 368 6.28 8.70 28.99
C HIS A 368 6.47 8.42 30.49
N ASN A 369 7.72 8.37 30.94
CA ASN A 369 8.10 8.17 32.34
C ASN A 369 8.16 9.49 33.14
N SER A 370 7.71 10.60 32.55
CA SER A 370 7.72 11.98 33.09
C SER A 370 9.10 12.56 33.43
N ARG A 371 10.19 11.82 33.20
CA ARG A 371 11.56 12.14 33.64
C ARG A 371 12.57 12.31 32.51
N GLY A 372 12.22 11.96 31.28
CA GLY A 372 13.02 12.15 30.08
C GLY A 372 12.19 11.90 28.81
N ASN A 373 12.72 12.31 27.67
CA ASN A 373 11.95 12.41 26.43
C ASN A 373 12.15 11.19 25.51
N ASP A 374 13.17 10.35 25.74
CA ASP A 374 13.76 9.52 24.66
C ASP A 374 14.38 8.19 25.15
N GLY A 375 13.54 7.28 25.60
CA GLY A 375 13.90 5.92 25.93
C GLY A 375 13.52 4.98 24.80
N GLU A 376 14.42 4.04 24.46
CA GLU A 376 14.12 2.93 23.55
C GLU A 376 14.54 1.57 24.15
N MET A 377 14.03 0.50 23.56
CA MET A 377 14.45 -0.86 23.90
C MET A 377 15.17 -1.50 22.73
N VAL A 378 16.33 -2.09 23.01
CA VAL A 378 17.05 -2.93 22.05
C VAL A 378 17.07 -4.36 22.55
N ALA A 379 16.45 -5.26 21.80
CA ALA A 379 16.42 -6.67 22.14
C ALA A 379 17.04 -7.53 21.03
N GLY A 380 17.92 -8.44 21.45
CA GLY A 380 18.53 -9.44 20.58
C GLY A 380 17.51 -10.44 20.01
N ARG A 381 17.98 -11.22 19.04
CA ARG A 381 17.23 -12.34 18.48
C ARG A 381 16.75 -13.28 19.59
N GLY A 382 15.53 -13.80 19.54
CA GLY A 382 15.05 -14.73 20.56
C GLY A 382 14.45 -14.06 21.82
N PHE A 383 14.25 -12.75 21.79
CA PHE A 383 13.68 -12.03 22.93
C PHE A 383 12.23 -12.44 23.18
N TRP A 384 11.95 -12.83 24.42
CA TRP A 384 10.64 -13.36 24.82
C TRP A 384 10.23 -12.87 26.21
N PRO A 385 9.49 -11.76 26.27
CA PRO A 385 8.74 -11.35 27.45
C PRO A 385 7.52 -12.21 27.73
N ALA A 386 7.43 -12.74 28.95
CA ALA A 386 6.26 -13.46 29.43
C ALA A 386 5.04 -12.54 29.63
N LEU A 387 3.90 -13.17 29.91
CA LEU A 387 2.60 -12.52 30.10
C LEU A 387 2.69 -11.38 31.11
N SER A 388 2.08 -10.24 30.79
CA SER A 388 1.96 -9.10 31.71
C SER A 388 3.29 -8.60 32.28
N SER A 389 4.39 -8.73 31.53
CA SER A 389 5.66 -8.11 31.88
C SER A 389 5.62 -6.62 31.56
N THR A 390 6.24 -5.80 32.42
CA THR A 390 6.39 -4.35 32.19
C THR A 390 7.85 -3.97 32.28
N LEU A 391 8.35 -3.23 31.29
CA LEU A 391 9.75 -2.80 31.22
C LEU A 391 9.86 -1.29 31.31
N LYS A 392 10.75 -0.81 32.19
CA LYS A 392 11.19 0.58 32.16
C LYS A 392 12.24 0.77 31.06
N TYR A 393 12.05 1.79 30.22
CA TYR A 393 13.01 2.22 29.22
C TYR A 393 14.10 3.12 29.85
N ASP A 394 15.35 3.16 29.37
CA ASP A 394 16.07 2.40 28.32
C ASP A 394 16.50 0.98 28.70
N CYS A 395 16.18 -0.01 27.88
CA CYS A 395 16.59 -1.39 28.12
C CYS A 395 17.39 -2.00 26.95
N LYS A 396 18.38 -2.81 27.28
CA LYS A 396 19.18 -3.60 26.33
C LYS A 396 19.23 -5.07 26.76
N PHE A 397 18.87 -5.95 25.84
CA PHE A 397 18.87 -7.39 26.06
C PHE A 397 19.69 -8.11 24.98
N ALA A 398 20.58 -9.00 25.42
CA ALA A 398 21.26 -9.94 24.54
C ALA A 398 20.28 -10.92 23.87
N SER A 399 20.79 -11.76 22.98
CA SER A 399 19.98 -12.77 22.30
C SER A 399 19.47 -13.85 23.26
N TYR A 400 18.26 -14.34 23.00
CA TYR A 400 17.61 -15.41 23.75
C TYR A 400 17.42 -15.09 25.23
N VAL A 401 17.17 -13.81 25.55
CA VAL A 401 16.73 -13.40 26.88
C VAL A 401 15.22 -13.58 27.01
N LEU A 402 14.83 -14.36 28.01
CA LEU A 402 13.45 -14.53 28.44
C LEU A 402 13.21 -13.63 29.65
N ILE A 403 12.05 -12.98 29.70
CA ILE A 403 11.65 -12.17 30.85
C ILE A 403 10.48 -12.87 31.54
N ALA A 404 10.64 -13.24 32.81
CA ALA A 404 9.57 -13.79 33.61
C ALA A 404 8.46 -12.74 33.83
N LYS A 405 7.24 -13.20 34.11
CA LYS A 405 6.13 -12.30 34.44
C LYS A 405 6.51 -11.44 35.64
N GLY A 406 6.44 -10.13 35.50
CA GLY A 406 6.81 -9.21 36.57
C GLY A 406 6.91 -7.76 36.13
N ASN A 407 7.10 -6.89 37.10
CA ASN A 407 7.39 -5.48 36.86
C ASN A 407 8.88 -5.24 37.00
N TYR A 408 9.48 -4.62 35.99
CA TYR A 408 10.91 -4.31 35.96
C TYR A 408 11.08 -2.78 36.00
N PRO A 409 11.13 -2.17 37.21
CA PRO A 409 11.05 -0.72 37.38
C PRO A 409 12.36 0.01 37.07
N ASN A 410 13.42 -0.71 36.71
CA ASN A 410 14.75 -0.16 36.45
C ASN A 410 15.09 -0.30 34.97
N GLU A 411 15.96 0.60 34.50
CA GLU A 411 16.68 0.40 33.23
C GLU A 411 17.54 -0.85 33.34
N LEU A 412 17.51 -1.70 32.31
CA LEU A 412 18.21 -2.98 32.32
C LEU A 412 19.21 -3.05 31.18
N ASN A 413 20.41 -3.53 31.49
CA ASN A 413 21.37 -3.96 30.49
C ASN A 413 21.74 -5.41 30.81
N ILE A 414 21.19 -6.34 30.03
CA ILE A 414 21.39 -7.78 30.19
C ILE A 414 22.32 -8.26 29.05
N PRO A 415 23.65 -8.33 29.27
CA PRO A 415 24.60 -8.67 28.22
C PRO A 415 24.74 -10.18 27.97
N LEU A 416 24.20 -11.02 28.87
CA LEU A 416 24.33 -12.47 28.81
C LEU A 416 23.23 -13.07 27.93
N PRO A 417 23.57 -13.80 26.86
CA PRO A 417 22.58 -14.50 26.06
C PRO A 417 22.02 -15.72 26.82
N PHE A 418 20.91 -16.27 26.34
CA PHE A 418 20.27 -17.47 26.92
C PHE A 418 19.96 -17.34 28.42
N SER A 419 19.52 -16.15 28.84
CA SER A 419 19.26 -15.83 30.24
C SER A 419 17.76 -15.75 30.51
N LEU A 420 17.33 -16.22 31.69
CA LEU A 420 16.03 -15.91 32.25
C LEU A 420 16.18 -14.75 33.23
N LEU A 421 15.55 -13.62 32.93
CA LEU A 421 15.45 -12.50 33.84
C LEU A 421 14.18 -12.67 34.70
N SER A 422 14.36 -12.65 36.02
CA SER A 422 13.26 -12.63 37.00
C SER A 422 13.38 -11.38 37.88
N SER A 423 12.23 -10.90 38.38
CA SER A 423 12.16 -9.79 39.34
C SER A 423 12.22 -10.24 40.80
N ASP A 424 12.27 -11.55 41.04
CA ASP A 424 12.28 -12.17 42.38
C ASP A 424 13.63 -12.04 43.12
#